data_AF-A0A964HZ70-F1
#
_entry.id   AF-A0A964HZ70-F1
#
_cell.length_a   1.000
_cell.length_b   1.000
_cell.length_c   1.000
_cell.angle_alpha   90.00
_cell.angle_beta   90.00
_cell.angle_gamma   90.00
#
_symmetry.space_group_name_H-M   'P 1'
#
loop_
_entity.id
_entity.type
_entity.pdbx_description
1 polymer ?
#
loop_
_entity_poly.entity_id
_entity_poly.type
_entity_poly.pdbx_seq_one_letter_code
_entity_poly.pdbx_strand_id
1 'polypeptide(L)'
;MRLRSRTALMRVAAIAISCGVMTTVAAGPVAADPPNWQSAIGGEQLSAPGRQVNLGIGAQPLPEIWAESWVLADANTGEILAAKKAHLQRAPASTLKTLTALTVLPQISLDQTYVATAGDANTYGSRVGLKAGKTYSIRDLFYGLFLPSGNDAALALARANGSVAKTVEQMNEIAIRLQAGDTVAKNPSGLDAPGQLSSAYDLAVFGRASLAHPELIEIASTKRYEFPWRGQRTRTIYNENRLLLNGYKGLVGLKTGYTTNAGRTFIGLAQRGDRTLVVALMGIHEASADAARKALTWGFKNQDSVTPVGILVDPLTDAQFTATISARSLEANAAANSGDVVPGSGGGAQQSVNAAGAIAAPTAIISGPWWLLAIITLAALGTIALIWQRHKSHSVVDRG
;
A
#
# COMPACT_ATOMS: atom_id res chain seq x y z
N MET A 1 11.42 -78.76 47.09
CA MET A 1 10.84 -78.31 45.81
C MET A 1 10.19 -76.94 46.00
N ARG A 2 10.81 -75.88 45.50
CA ARG A 2 10.24 -74.61 44.99
C ARG A 2 11.30 -73.50 45.03
N LEU A 3 11.70 -73.07 43.85
CA LEU A 3 12.59 -71.95 43.59
C LEU A 3 11.99 -70.65 44.17
N ARG A 4 12.85 -69.78 44.72
CA ARG A 4 12.62 -68.33 44.73
C ARG A 4 13.89 -67.60 44.32
N SER A 5 13.76 -66.94 43.17
CA SER A 5 14.64 -65.98 42.53
C SER A 5 15.04 -64.82 43.45
N ARG A 6 16.32 -64.47 43.45
CA ARG A 6 16.81 -63.16 43.92
C ARG A 6 17.43 -62.41 42.74
N THR A 7 16.70 -61.40 42.30
CA THR A 7 17.09 -60.35 41.34
C THR A 7 18.24 -59.50 41.90
N ALA A 8 19.31 -59.37 41.14
CA ALA A 8 20.37 -58.39 41.36
C ALA A 8 19.98 -57.06 40.69
N LEU A 9 19.91 -55.98 41.47
CA LEU A 9 19.83 -54.61 40.94
C LEU A 9 21.23 -54.17 40.49
N MET A 10 21.45 -54.00 39.19
CA MET A 10 22.54 -53.17 38.67
C MET A 10 22.09 -51.69 38.66
N ARG A 11 22.80 -50.85 39.41
CA ARG A 11 22.71 -49.39 39.33
C ARG A 11 23.56 -48.94 38.13
N VAL A 12 22.91 -48.46 37.06
CA VAL A 12 23.57 -47.70 35.99
C VAL A 12 23.43 -46.22 36.35
N ALA A 13 24.55 -45.57 36.68
CA ALA A 13 24.61 -44.12 36.82
C ALA A 13 24.64 -43.48 35.43
N ALA A 14 23.56 -42.81 35.04
CA ALA A 14 23.53 -41.97 33.84
C ALA A 14 24.17 -40.61 34.17
N ILE A 15 25.37 -40.36 33.63
CA ILE A 15 25.99 -39.04 33.65
C ILE A 15 25.27 -38.20 32.59
N ALA A 16 24.41 -37.29 33.03
CA ALA A 16 23.81 -36.28 32.16
C ALA A 16 24.83 -35.18 31.88
N ILE A 17 25.45 -35.21 30.70
CA ILE A 17 26.21 -34.08 30.18
C ILE A 17 25.19 -33.08 29.62
N SER A 18 24.82 -32.10 30.45
CA SER A 18 24.03 -30.94 30.02
C SER A 18 24.90 -30.05 29.13
N CYS A 19 24.81 -30.26 27.81
CA CYS A 19 25.36 -29.37 26.80
C CYS A 19 24.46 -28.13 26.73
N GLY A 20 24.88 -27.04 27.37
CA GLY A 20 24.22 -25.74 27.29
C GLY A 20 24.37 -25.17 25.88
N VAL A 21 23.40 -25.43 25.02
CA VAL A 21 23.28 -24.69 23.75
C VAL A 21 22.77 -23.30 24.12
N MET A 22 23.68 -22.32 24.20
CA MET A 22 23.28 -20.92 24.13
C MET A 22 22.71 -20.68 22.73
N THR A 23 21.40 -20.79 22.59
CA THR A 23 20.70 -20.24 21.44
C THR A 23 20.84 -18.73 21.53
N THR A 24 21.80 -18.17 20.79
CA THR A 24 21.75 -16.77 20.41
C THR A 24 20.48 -16.60 19.58
N VAL A 25 19.42 -16.10 20.20
CA VAL A 25 18.30 -15.53 19.46
C VAL A 25 18.90 -14.34 18.74
N ALA A 26 19.23 -14.53 17.47
CA ALA A 26 19.46 -13.41 16.57
C ALA A 26 18.19 -12.58 16.64
N ALA A 27 18.28 -11.42 17.30
CA ALA A 27 17.24 -10.42 17.23
C ALA A 27 16.99 -10.17 15.74
N GLY A 28 15.83 -10.62 15.24
CA GLY A 28 15.36 -10.18 13.93
C GLY A 28 15.37 -8.65 13.91
N PRO A 29 15.38 -8.01 12.73
CA PRO A 29 15.33 -6.56 12.65
C PRO A 29 14.20 -6.08 13.55
N VAL A 30 14.58 -5.40 14.63
CA VAL A 30 13.63 -4.74 15.52
C VAL A 30 12.86 -3.82 14.60
N ALA A 31 11.57 -4.09 14.44
CA ALA A 31 10.68 -3.17 13.76
C ALA A 31 10.98 -1.80 14.36
N ALA A 32 11.43 -0.86 13.53
CA ALA A 32 11.63 0.50 13.97
C ALA A 32 10.39 0.93 14.76
N ASP A 33 10.61 1.56 15.92
CA ASP A 33 9.52 2.10 16.72
C ASP A 33 8.54 2.82 15.77
N PRO A 34 7.23 2.53 15.85
CA PRO A 34 6.28 3.18 14.96
C PRO A 34 6.45 4.69 15.12
N PRO A 35 6.46 5.46 14.01
CA PRO A 35 6.46 6.91 14.11
C PRO A 35 5.33 7.30 15.04
N ASN A 36 5.64 8.25 15.92
CA ASN A 36 4.72 8.85 16.88
C ASN A 36 3.28 8.93 16.33
N TRP A 37 2.28 8.62 17.15
CA TRP A 37 0.85 8.67 16.83
C TRP A 37 0.33 10.12 16.61
N GLN A 38 1.19 11.02 16.11
CA GLN A 38 1.01 12.48 16.06
C GLN A 38 0.19 12.99 14.88
N SER A 39 -0.42 12.11 14.11
CA SER A 39 -1.58 12.51 13.34
C SER A 39 -2.83 12.25 14.16
N ALA A 40 -3.10 13.09 15.17
CA ALA A 40 -4.44 13.24 15.75
C ALA A 40 -5.40 13.94 14.77
N ILE A 41 -5.04 13.96 13.48
CA ILE A 41 -5.85 14.61 12.46
C ILE A 41 -7.19 13.89 12.39
N GLY A 42 -8.25 14.66 12.41
CA GLY A 42 -9.60 14.10 12.46
C GLY A 42 -10.07 13.66 13.84
N GLY A 43 -9.24 13.70 14.90
CA GLY A 43 -9.68 13.53 16.29
C GLY A 43 -8.99 12.42 17.07
N GLU A 44 -8.91 12.59 18.39
CA GLU A 44 -8.12 11.73 19.29
C GLU A 44 -8.50 10.25 19.27
N GLN A 45 -9.78 9.92 19.10
CA GLN A 45 -10.22 8.52 19.05
C GLN A 45 -9.62 7.78 17.85
N LEU A 46 -9.29 8.46 16.76
CA LEU A 46 -8.73 7.83 15.55
C LEU A 46 -7.31 7.29 15.76
N SER A 47 -6.60 7.82 16.76
CA SER A 47 -5.28 7.33 17.20
C SER A 47 -5.37 6.18 18.20
N ALA A 48 -6.55 5.90 18.75
CA ALA A 48 -6.73 4.83 19.74
C ALA A 48 -6.69 3.43 19.09
N PRO A 49 -6.14 2.42 19.79
CA PRO A 49 -6.09 1.06 19.28
C PRO A 49 -7.50 0.45 19.20
N GLY A 50 -7.70 -0.47 18.26
CA GLY A 50 -8.96 -1.24 18.15
C GLY A 50 -10.04 -0.55 17.30
N ARG A 51 -11.30 -0.92 17.57
CA ARG A 51 -12.48 -0.42 16.87
C ARG A 51 -13.03 0.79 17.64
N GLN A 52 -13.28 1.88 16.94
CA GLN A 52 -13.86 3.11 17.48
C GLN A 52 -15.29 3.24 16.95
N VAL A 53 -16.26 3.33 17.87
CA VAL A 53 -17.68 3.56 17.56
C VAL A 53 -18.39 4.06 18.82
N ASN A 54 -19.14 5.14 18.73
CA ASN A 54 -19.95 5.67 19.83
C ASN A 54 -21.43 5.43 19.54
N LEU A 55 -21.95 4.30 20.01
CA LEU A 55 -23.35 3.90 19.81
C LEU A 55 -24.28 4.72 20.70
N GLY A 56 -25.27 5.36 20.10
CA GLY A 56 -26.39 6.00 20.78
C GLY A 56 -27.59 5.07 20.96
N ILE A 57 -28.67 5.64 21.51
CA ILE A 57 -29.92 4.90 21.75
C ILE A 57 -30.49 4.39 20.42
N GLY A 58 -30.82 3.10 20.37
CA GLY A 58 -31.41 2.46 19.18
C GLY A 58 -30.41 2.03 18.11
N ALA A 59 -29.12 2.35 18.26
CA ALA A 59 -28.09 1.91 17.33
C ALA A 59 -27.88 0.39 17.40
N GLN A 60 -27.83 -0.25 16.25
CA GLN A 60 -27.43 -1.63 16.07
C GLN A 60 -25.91 -1.78 16.30
N PRO A 61 -25.47 -2.91 16.89
CA PRO A 61 -24.05 -3.18 17.05
C PRO A 61 -23.30 -3.14 15.72
N LEU A 62 -22.08 -2.58 15.74
CA LEU A 62 -21.18 -2.59 14.59
C LEU A 62 -20.82 -4.04 14.23
N PRO A 63 -21.07 -4.49 12.98
CA PRO A 63 -20.72 -5.85 12.57
C PRO A 63 -19.21 -6.03 12.52
N GLU A 64 -18.77 -7.29 12.57
CA GLU A 64 -17.37 -7.61 12.35
C GLU A 64 -16.99 -7.41 10.86
N ILE A 65 -16.10 -6.45 10.64
CA ILE A 65 -15.45 -6.16 9.36
C ILE A 65 -14.04 -6.74 9.43
N TRP A 66 -13.78 -7.78 8.63
CA TRP A 66 -12.53 -8.53 8.70
C TRP A 66 -11.46 -7.87 7.82
N ALA A 67 -10.91 -6.77 8.35
CA ALA A 67 -9.81 -6.02 7.75
C ALA A 67 -8.86 -5.48 8.83
N GLU A 68 -7.60 -5.22 8.46
CA GLU A 68 -6.57 -4.69 9.36
C GLU A 68 -6.89 -3.27 9.85
N SER A 69 -7.27 -2.39 8.92
CA SER A 69 -7.73 -1.03 9.19
C SER A 69 -8.87 -0.63 8.26
N TRP A 70 -9.73 0.26 8.75
CA TRP A 70 -10.84 0.81 7.99
C TRP A 70 -11.42 2.10 8.58
N VAL A 71 -12.09 2.87 7.72
CA VAL A 71 -12.86 4.07 8.07
C VAL A 71 -14.21 4.01 7.35
N LEU A 72 -15.28 4.37 8.08
CA LEU A 72 -16.61 4.61 7.53
C LEU A 72 -17.05 6.02 7.96
N ALA A 73 -17.33 6.87 6.98
CA ALA A 73 -17.67 8.28 7.23
C ALA A 73 -18.82 8.74 6.34
N ASP A 74 -19.53 9.76 6.80
CA ASP A 74 -20.34 10.60 5.93
C ASP A 74 -19.41 11.48 5.09
N ALA A 75 -19.48 11.36 3.78
CA ALA A 75 -18.62 12.08 2.85
C ALA A 75 -19.07 13.53 2.64
N ASN A 76 -20.33 13.85 2.91
CA ASN A 76 -20.85 15.21 2.82
C ASN A 76 -20.34 16.05 4.01
N THR A 77 -20.51 15.56 5.24
CA THR A 77 -20.08 16.29 6.45
C THR A 77 -18.62 16.04 6.81
N GLY A 78 -18.05 14.91 6.39
CA GLY A 78 -16.75 14.43 6.84
C GLY A 78 -16.82 13.62 8.14
N GLU A 79 -17.96 13.55 8.81
CA GLU A 79 -18.08 12.89 10.11
C GLU A 79 -17.79 11.39 10.01
N ILE A 80 -16.83 10.91 10.80
CA ILE A 80 -16.45 9.51 10.85
C ILE A 80 -17.38 8.81 11.83
N LEU A 81 -18.21 7.89 11.31
CA LEU A 81 -19.19 7.14 12.10
C LEU A 81 -18.53 6.01 12.89
N ALA A 82 -17.55 5.35 12.27
CA ALA A 82 -16.77 4.29 12.91
C ALA A 82 -15.43 4.11 12.21
N ALA A 83 -14.44 3.62 12.96
CA ALA A 83 -13.12 3.31 12.41
C ALA A 83 -12.45 2.14 13.11
N LYS A 84 -11.40 1.59 12.50
CA LYS A 84 -10.44 0.70 13.16
C LYS A 84 -9.04 1.05 12.68
N LYS A 85 -8.17 1.45 13.62
CA LYS A 85 -6.77 1.83 13.35
C LYS A 85 -6.66 2.76 12.12
N ALA A 86 -7.36 3.89 12.16
CA ALA A 86 -7.61 4.75 11.00
C ALA A 86 -6.29 5.19 10.31
N HIS A 87 -5.28 5.55 11.13
CA HIS A 87 -3.95 6.01 10.70
C HIS A 87 -2.90 4.88 10.59
N LEU A 88 -3.30 3.60 10.59
CA LEU A 88 -2.34 2.51 10.38
C LEU A 88 -1.81 2.56 8.95
N GLN A 89 -0.53 2.89 8.82
CA GLN A 89 0.18 2.93 7.55
C GLN A 89 0.36 1.53 6.96
N ARG A 90 -0.10 1.34 5.72
CA ARG A 90 0.00 0.11 4.95
C ARG A 90 0.18 0.41 3.46
N ALA A 91 0.65 -0.58 2.70
CA ALA A 91 0.65 -0.47 1.25
C ALA A 91 -0.80 -0.31 0.73
N PRO A 92 -1.09 0.66 -0.16
CA PRO A 92 -2.45 0.92 -0.62
C PRO A 92 -2.93 -0.04 -1.71
N ALA A 93 -2.02 -0.72 -2.42
CA ALA A 93 -2.34 -1.34 -3.70
C ALA A 93 -3.07 -0.36 -4.64
N SER A 94 -3.90 -0.85 -5.56
CA SER A 94 -4.53 -0.03 -6.60
C SER A 94 -5.55 1.00 -6.12
N THR A 95 -5.90 1.08 -4.83
CA THR A 95 -6.71 2.21 -4.33
C THR A 95 -5.96 3.54 -4.45
N LEU A 96 -4.62 3.52 -4.51
CA LEU A 96 -3.79 4.71 -4.76
C LEU A 96 -4.07 5.36 -6.13
N LYS A 97 -4.64 4.63 -7.09
CA LYS A 97 -5.07 5.20 -8.38
C LYS A 97 -6.13 6.30 -8.22
N THR A 98 -6.84 6.33 -7.09
CA THR A 98 -7.72 7.44 -6.74
C THR A 98 -6.93 8.73 -6.56
N LEU A 99 -5.78 8.70 -5.87
CA LEU A 99 -4.88 9.84 -5.75
C LEU A 99 -4.28 10.24 -7.11
N THR A 100 -3.88 9.27 -7.94
CA THR A 100 -3.44 9.52 -9.31
C THR A 100 -4.50 10.28 -10.10
N ALA A 101 -5.77 9.90 -9.95
CA ALA A 101 -6.87 10.54 -10.66
C ALA A 101 -7.12 11.97 -10.16
N LEU A 102 -7.18 12.18 -8.84
CA LEU A 102 -7.28 13.50 -8.23
C LEU A 102 -6.13 14.43 -8.63
N THR A 103 -4.96 13.87 -8.94
CA THR A 103 -3.78 14.63 -9.38
C THR A 103 -3.84 15.01 -10.85
N VAL A 104 -4.18 14.06 -11.73
CA VAL A 104 -4.06 14.24 -13.19
C VAL A 104 -5.30 14.88 -13.81
N LEU A 105 -6.48 14.54 -13.31
CA LEU A 105 -7.75 14.95 -13.91
C LEU A 105 -7.93 16.48 -14.01
N PRO A 106 -7.52 17.29 -13.02
CA PRO A 106 -7.60 18.76 -13.14
C PRO A 106 -6.57 19.36 -14.12
N GLN A 107 -5.54 18.60 -14.51
CA GLN A 107 -4.40 19.11 -15.27
C GLN A 107 -4.55 18.89 -16.78
N ILE A 108 -5.38 17.92 -17.20
CA ILE A 108 -5.46 17.48 -18.58
C ILE A 108 -6.91 17.26 -18.99
N SER A 109 -7.29 17.83 -20.13
CA SER A 109 -8.61 17.58 -20.72
C SER A 109 -8.82 16.10 -21.06
N LEU A 110 -10.00 15.58 -20.75
CA LEU A 110 -10.42 14.21 -21.09
C LEU A 110 -10.42 13.95 -22.62
N ASP A 111 -10.56 14.99 -23.43
CA ASP A 111 -10.57 14.91 -24.90
C ASP A 111 -9.16 14.97 -25.51
N GLN A 112 -8.15 15.34 -24.72
CA GLN A 112 -6.77 15.27 -25.16
C GLN A 112 -6.40 13.81 -25.46
N THR A 113 -5.45 13.64 -26.37
CA THR A 113 -4.95 12.32 -26.75
C THR A 113 -3.52 12.09 -26.28
N TYR A 114 -3.19 10.82 -26.04
CA TYR A 114 -1.86 10.35 -25.68
C TYR A 114 -1.46 9.16 -26.56
N VAL A 115 -0.22 9.17 -27.05
CA VAL A 115 0.35 8.04 -27.80
C VAL A 115 1.05 7.11 -26.81
N ALA A 116 0.52 5.90 -26.65
CA ALA A 116 1.09 4.95 -25.69
C ALA A 116 2.51 4.54 -26.08
N THR A 117 3.40 4.44 -25.10
CA THR A 117 4.79 4.01 -25.26
C THR A 117 4.94 2.52 -24.97
N ALA A 118 6.08 1.94 -25.37
CA ALA A 118 6.44 0.57 -24.95
C ALA A 118 6.55 0.45 -23.42
N GLY A 119 7.02 1.52 -22.75
CA GLY A 119 7.12 1.57 -21.29
C GLY A 119 5.77 1.63 -20.58
N ASP A 120 4.70 2.09 -21.24
CA ASP A 120 3.34 1.97 -20.70
C ASP A 120 2.85 0.52 -20.80
N ALA A 121 2.93 -0.05 -22.02
CA ALA A 121 2.35 -1.34 -22.36
C ALA A 121 3.00 -2.54 -21.64
N ASN A 122 4.30 -2.42 -21.30
CA ASN A 122 5.12 -3.50 -20.72
C ASN A 122 5.21 -3.45 -19.19
N THR A 123 4.36 -2.67 -18.52
CA THR A 123 4.33 -2.64 -17.05
C THR A 123 3.85 -3.97 -16.44
N TYR A 124 4.21 -4.19 -15.18
CA TYR A 124 3.82 -5.37 -14.40
C TYR A 124 2.39 -5.23 -13.84
N GLY A 125 1.74 -6.36 -13.56
CA GLY A 125 0.42 -6.43 -12.92
C GLY A 125 -0.77 -6.22 -13.86
N SER A 126 -1.90 -5.76 -13.30
CA SER A 126 -3.15 -5.53 -14.03
C SER A 126 -2.95 -4.50 -15.14
N ARG A 127 -3.53 -4.75 -16.33
CA ARG A 127 -3.40 -3.89 -17.50
C ARG A 127 -4.71 -3.82 -18.27
N VAL A 128 -5.05 -2.65 -18.80
CA VAL A 128 -6.13 -2.51 -19.78
C VAL A 128 -5.69 -3.06 -21.15
N GLY A 129 -4.37 -3.09 -21.40
CA GLY A 129 -3.75 -3.65 -22.58
C GLY A 129 -3.42 -2.61 -23.64
N LEU A 130 -2.86 -1.47 -23.23
CA LEU A 130 -2.38 -0.44 -24.14
C LEU A 130 -1.40 -1.02 -25.17
N LYS A 131 -1.40 -0.45 -26.37
CA LYS A 131 -0.50 -0.81 -27.48
C LYS A 131 0.43 0.34 -27.79
N ALA A 132 1.73 0.08 -27.73
CA ALA A 132 2.74 1.07 -28.08
C ALA A 132 2.49 1.63 -29.50
N GLY A 133 2.60 2.94 -29.66
CA GLY A 133 2.32 3.68 -30.90
C GLY A 133 0.83 3.93 -31.17
N LYS A 134 -0.10 3.36 -30.40
CA LYS A 134 -1.52 3.65 -30.54
C LYS A 134 -1.91 4.89 -29.73
N THR A 135 -2.73 5.73 -30.33
CA THR A 135 -3.35 6.90 -29.68
C THR A 135 -4.59 6.48 -28.89
N TYR A 136 -4.71 7.02 -27.68
CA TYR A 136 -5.84 6.88 -26.77
C TYR A 136 -6.29 8.27 -26.30
N SER A 137 -7.59 8.46 -26.05
CA SER A 137 -8.03 9.67 -25.32
C SER A 137 -7.67 9.55 -23.83
N ILE A 138 -7.49 10.68 -23.14
CA ILE A 138 -7.31 10.69 -21.69
C ILE A 138 -8.51 10.05 -20.98
N ARG A 139 -9.73 10.24 -21.51
CA ARG A 139 -10.94 9.55 -21.06
C ARG A 139 -10.81 8.02 -21.12
N ASP A 140 -10.34 7.47 -22.24
CA ASP A 140 -10.11 6.03 -22.36
C ASP A 140 -9.13 5.56 -21.29
N LEU A 141 -8.03 6.29 -21.09
CA LEU A 141 -7.04 5.94 -20.07
C LEU A 141 -7.65 5.94 -18.67
N PHE A 142 -8.53 6.89 -18.32
CA PHE A 142 -9.23 6.85 -17.04
C PHE A 142 -10.19 5.66 -16.89
N TYR A 143 -10.93 5.29 -17.95
CA TYR A 143 -11.70 4.04 -17.93
C TYR A 143 -10.79 2.82 -17.76
N GLY A 144 -9.64 2.78 -18.43
CA GLY A 144 -8.62 1.74 -18.24
C GLY A 144 -8.01 1.73 -16.83
N LEU A 145 -7.88 2.88 -16.19
CA LEU A 145 -7.38 3.05 -14.83
C LEU A 145 -8.35 2.49 -13.78
N PHE A 146 -9.64 2.77 -13.92
CA PHE A 146 -10.64 2.43 -12.90
C PHE A 146 -11.27 1.05 -13.07
N LEU A 147 -11.65 0.68 -14.30
CA LEU A 147 -12.43 -0.54 -14.52
C LEU A 147 -11.56 -1.81 -14.31
N PRO A 148 -10.55 -2.09 -15.16
CA PRO A 148 -9.64 -3.24 -15.00
C PRO A 148 -8.39 -2.91 -14.17
N SER A 149 -8.38 -1.78 -13.46
CA SER A 149 -7.24 -1.37 -12.62
C SER A 149 -5.90 -1.24 -13.37
N GLY A 150 -5.92 -0.81 -14.63
CA GLY A 150 -4.77 -0.85 -15.53
C GLY A 150 -3.57 -0.02 -15.03
N ASN A 151 -2.46 -0.68 -14.77
CA ASN A 151 -1.18 -0.06 -14.43
C ASN A 151 -0.55 0.64 -15.64
N ASP A 152 -0.83 0.13 -16.84
CA ASP A 152 -0.40 0.72 -18.11
C ASP A 152 -1.11 2.05 -18.34
N ALA A 153 -2.41 2.13 -18.03
CA ALA A 153 -3.15 3.38 -18.02
C ALA A 153 -2.63 4.37 -16.95
N ALA A 154 -2.26 3.90 -15.75
CA ALA A 154 -1.68 4.75 -14.72
C ALA A 154 -0.36 5.41 -15.15
N LEU A 155 0.52 4.63 -15.79
CA LEU A 155 1.78 5.17 -16.34
C LEU A 155 1.53 6.13 -17.51
N ALA A 156 0.60 5.79 -18.40
CA ALA A 156 0.25 6.63 -19.54
C ALA A 156 -0.32 7.99 -19.10
N LEU A 157 -1.23 8.01 -18.12
CA LEU A 157 -1.76 9.25 -17.52
C LEU A 157 -0.66 10.08 -16.87
N ALA A 158 0.24 9.43 -16.12
CA ALA A 158 1.36 10.13 -15.48
C ALA A 158 2.34 10.73 -16.52
N ARG A 159 2.60 10.03 -17.63
CA ARG A 159 3.41 10.54 -18.73
C ARG A 159 2.71 11.65 -19.50
N ALA A 160 1.41 11.54 -19.73
CA ALA A 160 0.60 12.59 -20.36
C ALA A 160 0.62 13.90 -19.54
N ASN A 161 0.76 13.80 -18.22
CA ASN A 161 0.91 14.94 -17.30
C ASN A 161 2.34 15.53 -17.26
N GLY A 162 3.23 15.04 -18.11
CA GLY A 162 4.61 15.51 -18.31
C GLY A 162 5.63 14.40 -18.06
N SER A 163 5.59 13.77 -16.88
CA SER A 163 6.43 12.60 -16.57
C SER A 163 5.91 11.83 -15.37
N VAL A 164 6.35 10.57 -15.23
CA VAL A 164 6.02 9.76 -14.04
C VAL A 164 6.57 10.41 -12.77
N ALA A 165 7.80 10.90 -12.79
CA ALA A 165 8.43 11.53 -11.62
C ALA A 165 7.66 12.78 -11.18
N LYS A 166 7.35 13.68 -12.12
CA LYS A 166 6.57 14.90 -11.86
C LYS A 166 5.18 14.55 -11.32
N THR A 167 4.52 13.55 -11.90
CA THR A 167 3.18 13.16 -11.42
C THR A 167 3.24 12.58 -10.01
N VAL A 168 4.26 11.78 -9.67
CA VAL A 168 4.41 11.24 -8.31
C VAL A 168 4.72 12.36 -7.31
N GLU A 169 5.52 13.35 -7.68
CA GLU A 169 5.72 14.56 -6.87
C GLU A 169 4.39 15.28 -6.61
N GLN A 170 3.63 15.57 -7.66
CA GLN A 170 2.31 16.19 -7.56
C GLN A 170 1.31 15.34 -6.76
N MET A 171 1.37 14.00 -6.85
CA MET A 171 0.55 13.12 -6.02
C MET A 171 0.82 13.34 -4.53
N ASN A 172 2.09 13.49 -4.15
CA ASN A 172 2.44 13.76 -2.75
C ASN A 172 2.06 15.19 -2.34
N GLU A 173 2.14 16.18 -3.24
CA GLU A 173 1.62 17.53 -3.00
C GLU A 173 0.10 17.54 -2.80
N ILE A 174 -0.65 16.80 -3.62
CA ILE A 174 -2.09 16.65 -3.48
C ILE A 174 -2.43 15.92 -2.18
N ALA A 175 -1.68 14.89 -1.79
CA ALA A 175 -1.85 14.25 -0.49
C ALA A 175 -1.69 15.25 0.67
N ILE A 176 -0.66 16.11 0.63
CA ILE A 176 -0.47 17.19 1.61
C ILE A 176 -1.63 18.18 1.59
N ARG A 177 -2.07 18.63 0.41
CA ARG A 177 -3.20 19.56 0.25
C ARG A 177 -4.49 19.01 0.85
N LEU A 178 -4.73 17.71 0.68
CA LEU A 178 -5.88 17.02 1.25
C LEU A 178 -5.70 16.64 2.73
N GLN A 179 -4.54 16.97 3.32
CA GLN A 179 -4.15 16.57 4.67
C GLN A 179 -4.12 15.04 4.89
N ALA A 180 -3.80 14.29 3.83
CA ALA A 180 -3.57 12.85 3.84
C ALA A 180 -2.11 12.55 4.24
N GLY A 181 -1.79 12.74 5.52
CA GLY A 181 -0.43 12.73 6.06
C GLY A 181 0.23 11.36 6.18
N ASP A 182 -0.54 10.27 6.09
CA ASP A 182 -0.05 8.89 6.14
C ASP A 182 0.37 8.36 4.76
N THR A 183 0.14 9.15 3.71
CA THR A 183 0.36 8.76 2.33
C THR A 183 1.71 9.20 1.82
N VAL A 184 2.45 8.25 1.27
CA VAL A 184 3.66 8.48 0.49
C VAL A 184 3.54 7.70 -0.80
N ALA A 185 3.29 8.39 -1.91
CA ALA A 185 3.23 7.80 -3.23
C ALA A 185 4.65 7.63 -3.81
N LYS A 186 4.95 6.43 -4.32
CA LYS A 186 6.20 6.13 -5.04
C LYS A 186 5.97 5.85 -6.53
N ASN A 187 4.76 5.48 -6.90
CA ASN A 187 4.34 5.25 -8.28
C ASN A 187 2.84 5.56 -8.44
N PRO A 188 2.36 5.80 -9.68
CA PRO A 188 0.96 6.19 -9.92
C PRO A 188 -0.03 5.02 -9.86
N SER A 189 0.45 3.79 -9.65
CA SER A 189 -0.38 2.58 -9.80
C SER A 189 -0.78 1.94 -8.49
N GLY A 190 0.00 2.17 -7.42
CA GLY A 190 -0.14 1.45 -6.17
C GLY A 190 0.61 0.11 -6.10
N LEU A 191 1.37 -0.26 -7.14
CA LEU A 191 2.27 -1.43 -7.08
C LEU A 191 3.25 -1.32 -5.90
N ASP A 192 3.58 -2.45 -5.29
CA ASP A 192 4.48 -2.49 -4.14
C ASP A 192 5.82 -1.83 -4.45
N ALA A 193 6.21 -0.88 -3.61
CA ALA A 193 7.48 -0.18 -3.67
C ALA A 193 7.95 0.16 -2.25
N PRO A 194 9.26 0.16 -1.97
CA PRO A 194 9.78 0.53 -0.65
C PRO A 194 9.29 1.92 -0.21
N GLY A 195 8.71 1.99 0.97
CA GLY A 195 8.17 3.22 1.55
C GLY A 195 6.91 3.77 0.85
N GLN A 196 6.23 2.98 0.00
CA GLN A 196 4.91 3.36 -0.49
C GLN A 196 3.82 2.99 0.53
N LEU A 197 3.21 4.01 1.12
CA LEU A 197 2.30 3.88 2.26
C LEU A 197 1.06 4.76 2.06
N SER A 198 0.01 4.44 2.81
CA SER A 198 -1.25 5.18 2.98
C SER A 198 -1.92 4.65 4.25
N SER A 199 -2.97 5.31 4.73
CA SER A 199 -3.85 4.78 5.78
C SER A 199 -5.30 4.69 5.33
N ALA A 200 -6.16 4.05 6.13
CA ALA A 200 -7.59 3.97 5.82
C ALA A 200 -8.24 5.36 5.90
N TYR A 201 -7.76 6.23 6.80
CA TYR A 201 -8.16 7.63 6.87
C TYR A 201 -7.85 8.35 5.55
N ASP A 202 -6.60 8.30 5.08
CA ASP A 202 -6.19 8.96 3.85
C ASP A 202 -6.94 8.45 2.61
N LEU A 203 -7.16 7.14 2.52
CA LEU A 203 -7.95 6.57 1.43
C LEU A 203 -9.41 7.04 1.48
N ALA A 204 -9.98 7.26 2.66
CA ALA A 204 -11.31 7.84 2.82
C ALA A 204 -11.34 9.34 2.43
N VAL A 205 -10.29 10.09 2.76
CA VAL A 205 -10.09 11.47 2.29
C VAL A 205 -10.07 11.53 0.76
N PHE A 206 -9.33 10.64 0.09
CA PHE A 206 -9.34 10.57 -1.38
C PHE A 206 -10.71 10.20 -1.94
N GLY A 207 -11.42 9.30 -1.28
CA GLY A 207 -12.80 8.96 -1.60
C GLY A 207 -13.73 10.17 -1.51
N ARG A 208 -13.65 10.95 -0.41
CA ARG A 208 -14.41 12.19 -0.21
C ARG A 208 -14.08 13.24 -1.26
N ALA A 209 -12.79 13.49 -1.51
CA ALA A 209 -12.33 14.46 -2.50
C ALA A 209 -12.82 14.14 -3.93
N SER A 210 -13.00 12.85 -4.25
CA SER A 210 -13.51 12.42 -5.56
C SER A 210 -14.93 12.93 -5.86
N LEU A 211 -15.73 13.30 -4.85
CA LEU A 211 -17.07 13.86 -5.05
C LEU A 211 -17.06 15.25 -5.72
N ALA A 212 -15.94 15.97 -5.66
CA ALA A 212 -15.77 17.24 -6.37
C ALA A 212 -15.53 17.06 -7.88
N HIS A 213 -15.40 15.82 -8.36
CA HIS A 213 -15.08 15.47 -9.74
C HIS A 213 -16.18 14.56 -10.33
N PRO A 214 -17.30 15.12 -10.84
CA PRO A 214 -18.41 14.35 -11.40
C PRO A 214 -17.97 13.34 -12.48
N GLU A 215 -17.02 13.73 -13.33
CA GLU A 215 -16.45 12.88 -14.36
C GLU A 215 -15.71 11.66 -13.80
N LEU A 216 -15.05 11.80 -12.65
CA LEU A 216 -14.41 10.69 -11.95
C LEU A 216 -15.46 9.72 -11.39
N ILE A 217 -16.54 10.25 -10.83
CA ILE A 217 -17.66 9.46 -10.31
C ILE A 217 -18.36 8.70 -11.44
N GLU A 218 -18.57 9.33 -12.60
CA GLU A 218 -19.10 8.66 -13.79
C GLU A 218 -18.22 7.49 -14.24
N ILE A 219 -16.91 7.72 -14.36
CA ILE A 219 -15.96 6.69 -14.78
C ILE A 219 -15.93 5.54 -13.76
N ALA A 220 -15.85 5.84 -12.47
CA ALA A 220 -15.77 4.83 -11.42
C ALA A 220 -17.07 4.03 -11.20
N SER A 221 -18.23 4.63 -11.50
CA SER A 221 -19.55 3.98 -11.44
C SER A 221 -19.88 3.15 -12.70
N THR A 222 -19.08 3.29 -13.76
CA THR A 222 -19.33 2.58 -15.02
C THR A 222 -19.02 1.09 -14.88
N LYS A 223 -20.00 0.23 -15.21
CA LYS A 223 -19.86 -1.23 -15.13
C LYS A 223 -19.06 -1.84 -16.27
N ARG A 224 -19.22 -1.29 -17.48
CA ARG A 224 -18.52 -1.73 -18.70
C ARG A 224 -18.26 -0.56 -19.64
N TYR A 225 -17.18 -0.63 -20.39
CA TYR A 225 -16.78 0.40 -21.36
C TYR A 225 -16.20 -0.23 -22.63
N GLU A 226 -16.49 0.35 -23.79
CA GLU A 226 -15.94 -0.10 -25.09
C GLU A 226 -14.58 0.55 -25.34
N PHE A 227 -13.52 -0.16 -24.95
CA PHE A 227 -12.17 0.38 -24.96
C PHE A 227 -11.48 0.25 -26.32
N PRO A 228 -10.77 1.27 -26.84
CA PRO A 228 -10.04 1.17 -28.11
C PRO A 228 -8.99 0.05 -28.10
N TRP A 229 -9.03 -0.84 -29.10
CA TRP A 229 -8.19 -2.04 -29.13
C TRP A 229 -7.29 -2.14 -30.37
N ARG A 230 -7.81 -2.64 -31.51
CA ARG A 230 -7.02 -2.93 -32.74
C ARG A 230 -7.64 -2.24 -33.95
N GLY A 231 -6.85 -1.43 -34.66
CA GLY A 231 -7.39 -0.56 -35.71
C GLY A 231 -8.50 0.32 -35.15
N GLN A 232 -9.66 0.30 -35.81
CA GLN A 232 -10.91 0.95 -35.39
C GLN A 232 -11.78 0.08 -34.45
N ARG A 233 -11.36 -1.13 -34.09
CA ARG A 233 -12.14 -2.03 -33.23
C ARG A 233 -12.00 -1.68 -31.75
N THR A 234 -13.09 -1.85 -31.01
CA THR A 234 -13.13 -1.78 -29.54
C THR A 234 -13.11 -3.18 -28.91
N ARG A 235 -12.90 -3.22 -27.60
CA ARG A 235 -13.13 -4.39 -26.74
C ARG A 235 -13.80 -3.92 -25.45
N THR A 236 -14.84 -4.62 -25.02
CA THR A 236 -15.47 -4.38 -23.72
C THR A 236 -14.50 -4.66 -22.57
N ILE A 237 -14.31 -3.68 -21.69
CA ILE A 237 -13.67 -3.84 -20.38
C ILE A 237 -14.72 -3.71 -19.29
N TYR A 238 -14.48 -4.35 -18.14
CA TYR A 238 -15.44 -4.41 -17.03
C TYR A 238 -14.84 -3.86 -15.75
N ASN A 239 -15.69 -3.31 -14.92
CA ASN A 239 -15.32 -2.85 -13.58
C ASN A 239 -15.03 -4.05 -12.66
N GLU A 240 -13.90 -4.03 -11.95
CA GLU A 240 -13.54 -5.08 -10.99
C GLU A 240 -14.27 -4.97 -9.64
N ASN A 241 -14.98 -3.86 -9.38
CA ASN A 241 -15.72 -3.66 -8.15
C ASN A 241 -16.95 -4.59 -8.08
N ARG A 242 -16.79 -5.74 -7.43
CA ARG A 242 -17.86 -6.73 -7.24
C ARG A 242 -19.06 -6.18 -6.48
N LEU A 243 -18.89 -5.20 -5.59
CA LEU A 243 -20.03 -4.59 -4.89
C LEU A 243 -20.94 -3.82 -5.87
N LEU A 244 -20.33 -3.14 -6.86
CA LEU A 244 -21.02 -2.45 -7.96
C LEU A 244 -21.72 -3.44 -8.88
N LEU A 245 -20.98 -4.48 -9.32
CA LEU A 245 -21.51 -5.49 -10.23
C LEU A 245 -22.66 -6.28 -9.61
N ASN A 246 -22.61 -6.53 -8.30
CA ASN A 246 -23.66 -7.21 -7.54
C ASN A 246 -24.85 -6.29 -7.18
N GLY A 247 -24.85 -5.04 -7.66
CA GLY A 247 -26.00 -4.14 -7.55
C GLY A 247 -26.27 -3.61 -6.13
N TYR A 248 -25.24 -3.33 -5.32
CA TYR A 248 -25.45 -2.67 -4.04
C TYR A 248 -26.17 -1.32 -4.23
N LYS A 249 -27.35 -1.16 -3.60
CA LYS A 249 -28.19 0.03 -3.75
C LYS A 249 -27.43 1.30 -3.36
N GLY A 250 -27.32 2.21 -4.32
CA GLY A 250 -26.70 3.52 -4.15
C GLY A 250 -25.19 3.55 -4.35
N LEU A 251 -24.53 2.43 -4.66
CA LEU A 251 -23.08 2.44 -4.87
C LEU A 251 -22.71 3.23 -6.13
N VAL A 252 -21.78 4.17 -5.99
CA VAL A 252 -21.27 5.00 -7.10
C VAL A 252 -19.80 4.68 -7.44
N GLY A 253 -19.12 3.80 -6.69
CA GLY A 253 -17.70 3.52 -6.92
C GLY A 253 -17.00 2.98 -5.67
N LEU A 254 -15.67 3.11 -5.51
CA LEU A 254 -14.70 3.75 -6.41
C LEU A 254 -13.69 2.74 -6.92
N LYS A 255 -12.88 2.16 -6.02
CA LYS A 255 -11.69 1.42 -6.44
C LYS A 255 -11.37 0.25 -5.52
N THR A 256 -11.07 -0.88 -6.14
CA THR A 256 -10.49 -2.08 -5.53
C THR A 256 -8.96 -2.05 -5.63
N GLY A 257 -8.27 -2.77 -4.75
CA GLY A 257 -6.84 -3.04 -4.87
C GLY A 257 -6.42 -4.36 -4.27
N TYR A 258 -5.33 -4.92 -4.80
CA TYR A 258 -4.63 -6.06 -4.23
C TYR A 258 -3.16 -6.04 -4.63
N THR A 259 -2.29 -6.28 -3.67
CA THR A 259 -0.90 -6.71 -3.89
C THR A 259 -0.52 -7.71 -2.79
N THR A 260 0.60 -8.40 -2.94
CA THR A 260 1.08 -9.34 -1.92
C THR A 260 1.37 -8.63 -0.59
N ASN A 261 1.94 -7.41 -0.63
CA ASN A 261 2.26 -6.67 0.60
C ASN A 261 1.02 -6.00 1.22
N ALA A 262 0.12 -5.46 0.39
CA ALA A 262 -1.07 -4.76 0.88
C ALA A 262 -2.16 -5.69 1.41
N GLY A 263 -2.25 -6.90 0.85
CA GLY A 263 -3.50 -7.66 0.85
C GLY A 263 -4.57 -6.95 0.02
N ARG A 264 -5.84 -7.24 0.28
CA ARG A 264 -6.97 -6.56 -0.39
C ARG A 264 -7.21 -5.17 0.21
N THR A 265 -7.44 -4.19 -0.64
CA THR A 265 -7.81 -2.82 -0.27
C THR A 265 -9.06 -2.38 -1.05
N PHE A 266 -9.81 -1.41 -0.51
CA PHE A 266 -11.05 -0.95 -1.12
C PHE A 266 -11.39 0.48 -0.71
N ILE A 267 -11.88 1.27 -1.66
CA ILE A 267 -12.59 2.53 -1.42
C ILE A 267 -13.97 2.42 -2.07
N GLY A 268 -15.02 2.67 -1.29
CA GLY A 268 -16.40 2.69 -1.76
C GLY A 268 -17.08 3.99 -1.44
N LEU A 269 -17.87 4.50 -2.38
CA LEU A 269 -18.84 5.56 -2.16
C LEU A 269 -20.24 5.02 -2.43
N ALA A 270 -21.19 5.29 -1.54
CA ALA A 270 -22.58 4.98 -1.76
C ALA A 270 -23.46 6.16 -1.34
N GLN A 271 -24.47 6.48 -2.15
CA GLN A 271 -25.41 7.56 -1.93
C GLN A 271 -26.85 7.03 -1.78
N ARG A 272 -27.58 7.54 -0.78
CA ARG A 272 -29.01 7.28 -0.59
C ARG A 272 -29.71 8.57 -0.18
N GLY A 273 -30.51 9.13 -1.09
CA GLY A 273 -31.03 10.48 -0.93
C GLY A 273 -29.87 11.46 -0.87
N ASP A 274 -29.91 12.31 0.15
CA ASP A 274 -29.00 13.46 0.30
C ASP A 274 -27.67 13.06 0.94
N ARG A 275 -27.56 11.81 1.39
CA ARG A 275 -26.42 11.30 2.17
C ARG A 275 -25.53 10.40 1.35
N THR A 276 -24.24 10.64 1.45
CA THR A 276 -23.19 9.86 0.81
C THR A 276 -22.24 9.32 1.85
N LEU A 277 -22.10 8.00 1.92
CA LEU A 277 -21.11 7.37 2.79
C LEU A 277 -19.86 6.98 1.98
N VAL A 278 -18.69 7.22 2.58
CA VAL A 278 -17.40 6.70 2.12
C VAL A 278 -16.93 5.59 3.05
N VAL A 279 -16.47 4.48 2.48
CA VAL A 279 -15.79 3.41 3.21
C VAL A 279 -14.41 3.17 2.62
N ALA A 280 -13.38 3.17 3.46
CA ALA A 280 -12.03 2.76 3.09
C ALA A 280 -11.63 1.54 3.94
N LEU A 281 -11.07 0.52 3.29
CA LEU A 281 -10.69 -0.75 3.91
C LEU A 281 -9.28 -1.14 3.44
N MET A 282 -8.42 -1.57 4.36
CA MET A 282 -7.06 -2.05 4.03
C MET A 282 -6.74 -3.36 4.74
N GLY A 283 -5.99 -4.25 4.06
CA GLY A 283 -5.67 -5.58 4.59
C GLY A 283 -6.93 -6.42 4.85
N ILE A 284 -7.82 -6.52 3.86
CA ILE A 284 -9.10 -7.22 3.99
C ILE A 284 -8.87 -8.75 3.91
N HIS A 285 -9.36 -9.48 4.90
CA HIS A 285 -9.25 -10.94 5.05
C HIS A 285 -10.49 -11.71 4.57
N GLU A 286 -11.50 -10.99 4.10
CA GLU A 286 -12.70 -11.53 3.45
C GLU A 286 -12.85 -10.98 2.02
N ALA A 287 -13.98 -11.25 1.35
CA ALA A 287 -14.28 -10.59 0.09
C ALA A 287 -14.45 -9.08 0.31
N SER A 288 -13.75 -8.25 -0.46
CA SER A 288 -13.82 -6.78 -0.31
C SER A 288 -15.25 -6.24 -0.42
N ALA A 289 -16.06 -6.85 -1.29
CA ALA A 289 -17.47 -6.49 -1.43
C ALA A 289 -18.30 -6.83 -0.19
N ASP A 290 -17.99 -7.91 0.53
CA ASP A 290 -18.73 -8.32 1.73
C ASP A 290 -18.38 -7.42 2.92
N ALA A 291 -17.08 -7.15 3.12
CA ALA A 291 -16.61 -6.19 4.11
C ALA A 291 -17.23 -4.80 3.90
N ALA A 292 -17.17 -4.28 2.67
CA ALA A 292 -17.76 -2.98 2.33
C ALA A 292 -19.28 -2.97 2.47
N ARG A 293 -19.97 -4.05 2.07
CA ARG A 293 -21.42 -4.19 2.24
C ARG A 293 -21.81 -4.11 3.72
N LYS A 294 -21.10 -4.82 4.62
CA LYS A 294 -21.34 -4.77 6.07
C LYS A 294 -21.22 -3.36 6.60
N ALA A 295 -20.11 -2.68 6.31
CA ALA A 295 -19.83 -1.32 6.76
C ALA A 295 -20.90 -0.32 6.25
N LEU A 296 -21.11 -0.25 4.94
CA LEU A 296 -22.07 0.69 4.33
C LEU A 296 -23.50 0.42 4.80
N THR A 297 -23.89 -0.85 4.91
CA THR A 297 -25.25 -1.20 5.37
C THR A 297 -25.47 -0.82 6.82
N TRP A 298 -24.45 -1.00 7.67
CA TRP A 298 -24.51 -0.54 9.05
C TRP A 298 -24.55 0.99 9.13
N GLY A 299 -23.71 1.70 8.37
CA GLY A 299 -23.69 3.17 8.35
C GLY A 299 -25.04 3.79 8.01
N PHE A 300 -25.65 3.35 6.90
CA PHE A 300 -26.97 3.86 6.51
C PHE A 300 -28.10 3.54 7.50
N LYS A 301 -27.94 2.52 8.34
CA LYS A 301 -28.93 2.16 9.38
C LYS A 301 -28.75 2.94 10.69
N ASN A 302 -27.53 3.39 10.99
CA ASN A 302 -27.16 3.87 12.32
C ASN A 302 -26.65 5.31 12.37
N GLN A 303 -26.47 5.96 11.23
CA GLN A 303 -25.96 7.33 11.10
C GLN A 303 -26.66 8.35 12.02
N ASP A 304 -27.98 8.25 12.24
CA ASP A 304 -28.72 9.17 13.13
C ASP A 304 -28.68 8.76 14.61
N SER A 305 -28.01 7.66 14.92
CA SER A 305 -27.92 7.06 16.26
C SER A 305 -26.48 6.81 16.67
N VAL A 306 -25.51 7.41 15.98
CA VAL A 306 -24.08 7.27 16.27
C VAL A 306 -23.49 8.66 16.43
N THR A 307 -22.75 8.88 17.52
CA THR A 307 -21.94 10.08 17.68
C THR A 307 -20.64 9.90 16.88
N PRO A 308 -20.24 10.86 16.04
CA PRO A 308 -18.99 10.74 15.29
C PRO A 308 -17.78 10.48 16.21
N VAL A 309 -16.89 9.59 15.77
CA VAL A 309 -15.61 9.28 16.43
C VAL A 309 -14.48 10.19 15.93
N GLY A 310 -14.75 11.00 14.91
CA GLY A 310 -13.79 11.91 14.31
C GLY A 310 -14.35 12.60 13.07
N ILE A 311 -13.48 13.27 12.32
CA ILE A 311 -13.80 14.02 11.11
C ILE A 311 -12.74 13.74 10.04
N LEU A 312 -13.14 13.53 8.80
CA LEU A 312 -12.28 13.70 7.64
C LEU A 312 -12.13 15.19 7.41
N VAL A 313 -10.98 15.77 7.80
CA VAL A 313 -10.75 17.21 7.68
C VAL A 313 -10.87 17.70 6.24
N ASP A 314 -11.24 18.97 6.07
CA ASP A 314 -11.30 19.60 4.75
C ASP A 314 -9.88 19.85 4.19
N PRO A 315 -9.73 20.00 2.86
CA PRO A 315 -8.45 20.36 2.27
C PRO A 315 -7.90 21.69 2.80
N LEU A 316 -6.58 21.83 2.81
CA LEU A 316 -5.91 23.10 3.11
C LEU A 316 -6.34 24.17 2.12
N THR A 317 -6.56 25.39 2.63
CA THR A 317 -6.60 26.60 1.79
C THR A 317 -5.25 26.82 1.11
N ASP A 318 -5.20 27.59 0.02
CA ASP A 318 -3.95 27.87 -0.68
C ASP A 318 -2.88 28.50 0.25
N ALA A 319 -3.30 29.42 1.13
CA ALA A 319 -2.39 30.04 2.09
C ALA A 319 -1.80 29.02 3.09
N GLN A 320 -2.64 28.13 3.63
CA GLN A 320 -2.18 27.07 4.52
C GLN A 320 -1.27 26.09 3.79
N PHE A 321 -1.63 25.69 2.57
CA PHE A 321 -0.84 24.79 1.75
C PHE A 321 0.55 25.35 1.45
N THR A 322 0.64 26.61 1.01
CA THR A 322 1.93 27.28 0.78
C THR A 322 2.79 27.31 2.04
N ALA A 323 2.20 27.66 3.19
CA ALA A 323 2.91 27.66 4.46
C ALA A 323 3.43 26.26 4.84
N THR A 324 2.61 25.21 4.64
CA THR A 324 3.02 23.82 4.90
C THR A 324 4.17 23.37 4.02
N ILE A 325 4.14 23.67 2.71
CA ILE A 325 5.23 23.31 1.79
C ILE A 325 6.52 24.04 2.18
N SER A 326 6.45 25.35 2.45
CA SER A 326 7.62 26.13 2.88
C SER A 326 8.24 25.57 4.17
N ALA A 327 7.43 25.22 5.17
CA ALA A 327 7.93 24.64 6.42
C ALA A 327 8.67 23.31 6.18
N ARG A 328 8.11 22.41 5.37
CA ARG A 328 8.74 21.12 5.04
C ARG A 328 10.04 21.29 4.26
N SER A 329 10.13 22.25 3.35
CA SER A 329 11.37 22.55 2.64
C SER A 329 12.48 23.00 3.59
N LEU A 330 12.14 23.80 4.61
CA LEU A 330 13.10 24.23 5.64
C LEU A 330 13.60 23.05 6.47
N GLU A 331 12.71 22.16 6.91
CA GLU A 331 13.07 20.95 7.65
C GLU A 331 13.95 20.00 6.83
N ALA A 332 13.63 19.78 5.55
CA ALA A 332 14.43 18.96 4.65
C ALA A 332 15.84 19.54 4.45
N ASN A 333 15.96 20.86 4.29
CA ASN A 333 17.25 21.54 4.19
C ASN A 333 18.05 21.46 5.50
N ALA A 334 17.39 21.59 6.65
CA ALA A 334 18.03 21.42 7.95
C ALA A 334 18.56 19.98 8.14
N ALA A 335 17.77 18.97 7.77
CA ALA A 335 18.18 17.57 7.84
C ALA A 335 19.36 17.26 6.90
N ALA A 336 19.37 17.84 5.69
CA ALA A 336 20.48 17.71 4.75
C ALA A 336 21.77 18.36 5.28
N ASN A 337 21.67 19.51 5.95
CA ASN A 337 22.82 20.20 6.55
C ASN A 337 23.31 19.58 7.87
N SER A 338 22.54 18.67 8.47
CA SER A 338 22.89 17.98 9.72
C SER A 338 23.66 16.66 9.47
N GLY A 339 23.69 16.19 8.22
CA GLY A 339 24.34 14.94 7.81
C GLY A 339 25.80 15.15 7.41
N ASP A 340 26.65 15.64 8.31
CA ASP A 340 28.11 15.49 8.29
C ASP A 340 28.72 16.08 9.58
N VAL A 341 28.62 15.35 10.70
CA VAL A 341 29.51 15.55 11.85
C VAL A 341 30.04 14.18 12.26
N VAL A 342 31.11 13.75 11.60
CA VAL A 342 32.00 12.73 12.16
C VAL A 342 32.73 13.39 13.34
N PRO A 343 32.68 12.86 14.57
CA PRO A 343 33.48 13.41 15.66
C PRO A 343 34.94 12.99 15.46
N GLY A 344 35.67 13.80 14.69
CA GLY A 344 37.11 13.75 14.52
C GLY A 344 37.77 14.80 15.42
N SER A 345 38.55 14.33 16.37
CA SER A 345 39.38 15.08 17.29
C SER A 345 40.21 16.21 16.66
N GLY A 346 40.12 17.40 17.25
CA GLY A 346 41.29 18.25 17.55
C GLY A 346 41.93 19.07 16.43
N GLY A 347 41.61 20.36 16.42
CA GLY A 347 42.60 21.45 16.30
C GLY A 347 43.14 21.81 14.91
N GLY A 348 42.89 23.06 14.48
CA GLY A 348 43.82 23.77 13.59
C GLY A 348 43.19 24.57 12.46
N ALA A 349 43.14 25.89 12.65
CA ALA A 349 43.30 27.00 11.70
C ALA A 349 42.68 26.94 10.29
N GLN A 350 41.91 28.00 10.00
CA GLN A 350 41.63 28.52 8.65
C GLN A 350 42.91 28.70 7.83
N GLN A 351 42.92 28.22 6.58
CA GLN A 351 43.65 28.90 5.50
C GLN A 351 43.04 28.60 4.13
N SER A 352 42.70 29.68 3.44
CA SER A 352 42.36 29.76 2.03
C SER A 352 43.60 29.62 1.14
N VAL A 353 43.51 28.85 0.04
CA VAL A 353 44.30 29.10 -1.18
C VAL A 353 43.64 28.47 -2.41
N ASN A 354 43.72 29.23 -3.51
CA ASN A 354 43.25 28.90 -4.86
C ASN A 354 44.24 28.00 -5.64
N ALA A 355 43.65 27.27 -6.58
CA ALA A 355 44.13 26.95 -7.94
C ALA A 355 45.20 25.87 -8.23
N ALA A 356 44.80 24.99 -9.18
CA ALA A 356 45.52 24.45 -10.34
C ALA A 356 46.62 23.37 -10.16
N GLY A 357 46.24 22.15 -10.55
CA GLY A 357 46.90 21.35 -11.61
C GLY A 357 48.23 20.63 -11.32
N ALA A 358 48.18 19.29 -11.21
CA ALA A 358 49.09 18.37 -11.91
C ALA A 358 48.75 16.87 -11.65
N ILE A 359 48.50 16.18 -12.76
CA ILE A 359 48.70 14.75 -13.10
C ILE A 359 49.60 13.87 -12.21
N ALA A 360 49.06 12.71 -11.79
CA ALA A 360 49.78 11.41 -11.70
C ALA A 360 48.79 10.22 -11.59
N ALA A 361 48.91 9.23 -12.48
CA ALA A 361 48.53 7.81 -12.26
C ALA A 361 49.84 7.02 -11.98
N PRO A 362 49.89 5.72 -11.58
CA PRO A 362 48.86 4.66 -11.46
C PRO A 362 48.93 3.88 -10.10
N THR A 363 48.06 2.90 -9.79
CA THR A 363 48.36 1.45 -9.91
C THR A 363 47.14 0.60 -9.50
N ALA A 364 46.95 -0.52 -10.20
CA ALA A 364 45.96 -1.55 -9.90
C ALA A 364 46.54 -2.62 -8.97
N ILE A 365 45.70 -3.21 -8.09
CA ILE A 365 45.87 -4.59 -7.59
C ILE A 365 44.52 -5.30 -7.66
N ILE A 366 44.56 -6.50 -8.25
CA ILE A 366 43.46 -7.40 -8.60
C ILE A 366 43.35 -8.55 -7.58
N SER A 367 42.13 -9.04 -7.39
CA SER A 367 41.69 -10.42 -7.02
C SER A 367 41.76 -10.93 -5.58
N GLY A 368 40.58 -11.33 -5.08
CA GLY A 368 40.36 -12.46 -4.16
C GLY A 368 39.13 -13.27 -4.63
N PRO A 369 39.07 -14.60 -4.41
CA PRO A 369 38.25 -15.50 -5.21
C PRO A 369 36.84 -15.73 -4.63
N TRP A 370 35.85 -15.05 -5.20
CA TRP A 370 34.43 -15.23 -4.86
C TRP A 370 33.84 -16.60 -5.28
N TRP A 371 34.61 -17.44 -5.96
CA TRP A 371 34.19 -18.78 -6.40
C TRP A 371 34.25 -19.85 -5.30
N LEU A 372 34.97 -19.63 -4.19
CA LEU A 372 35.02 -20.58 -3.06
C LEU A 372 33.72 -20.61 -2.23
N LEU A 373 32.93 -19.53 -2.22
CA LEU A 373 31.63 -19.50 -1.55
C LEU A 373 30.54 -20.24 -2.34
N ALA A 374 30.67 -20.34 -3.67
CA ALA A 374 29.71 -21.04 -4.52
C ALA A 374 29.81 -22.58 -4.41
N ILE A 375 31.01 -23.11 -4.11
CA ILE A 375 31.24 -24.56 -3.98
C ILE A 375 30.66 -25.12 -2.67
N ILE A 376 30.69 -24.33 -1.58
CA ILE A 376 30.14 -24.75 -0.28
C ILE A 376 28.60 -24.82 -0.31
N THR A 377 27.94 -23.95 -1.08
CA THR A 377 26.47 -23.98 -1.24
C THR A 377 25.96 -25.12 -2.12
N LEU A 378 26.76 -25.61 -3.08
CA LEU A 378 26.36 -26.73 -3.95
C LEU A 378 26.53 -28.10 -3.29
N ALA A 379 27.48 -28.27 -2.37
CA ALA A 379 27.65 -29.52 -1.60
C ALA A 379 26.52 -29.75 -0.56
N ALA A 380 25.93 -28.67 -0.02
CA ALA A 380 24.83 -28.75 0.94
C ALA A 380 23.48 -29.11 0.31
N LEU A 381 23.24 -28.72 -0.96
CA LEU A 381 22.01 -29.06 -1.68
C LEU A 381 22.02 -30.50 -2.22
N GLY A 382 23.20 -31.03 -2.59
CA GLY A 382 23.35 -32.41 -3.06
C GLY A 382 23.09 -33.47 -1.99
N THR A 383 23.47 -33.21 -0.74
CA THR A 383 23.27 -34.16 0.38
C THR A 383 21.80 -34.23 0.81
N ILE A 384 21.07 -33.11 0.77
CA ILE A 384 19.63 -33.07 1.07
C ILE A 384 18.81 -33.80 -0.01
N ALA A 385 19.19 -33.68 -1.29
CA ALA A 385 18.53 -34.38 -2.39
C ALA A 385 18.71 -35.90 -2.34
N LEU A 386 19.90 -36.37 -1.92
CA LEU A 386 20.20 -37.81 -1.77
C LEU A 386 19.45 -38.45 -0.59
N ILE A 387 19.26 -37.70 0.52
CA ILE A 387 18.46 -38.17 1.66
C ILE A 387 16.96 -38.25 1.28
N TRP A 388 16.47 -37.30 0.48
CA TRP A 388 15.08 -37.29 0.03
C TRP A 388 14.75 -38.41 -0.97
N GLN A 389 15.66 -38.72 -1.91
CA GLN A 389 15.47 -39.85 -2.84
C GLN A 389 15.49 -41.21 -2.13
N ARG A 390 16.34 -41.39 -1.11
CA ARG A 390 16.44 -42.64 -0.34
C ARG A 390 15.22 -42.90 0.55
N HIS A 391 14.55 -41.84 1.02
CA HIS A 391 13.32 -41.97 1.81
C HIS A 391 12.09 -42.33 0.94
N LYS A 392 12.12 -41.97 -0.36
CA LYS A 392 11.04 -42.29 -1.30
C LYS A 392 11.10 -43.74 -1.80
N SER A 393 12.30 -44.31 -1.96
CA SER A 393 12.48 -45.71 -2.39
C SER A 393 12.08 -46.75 -1.35
N HIS A 394 12.07 -46.42 -0.06
CA HIS A 394 11.59 -47.33 1.00
C HIS A 394 10.07 -47.30 1.20
N SER A 395 9.35 -46.33 0.63
CA SER A 395 7.88 -46.20 0.79
C SER A 395 7.06 -46.98 -0.26
N VAL A 396 7.71 -47.66 -1.20
CA VAL A 396 7.05 -48.36 -2.33
C VAL A 396 7.16 -49.90 -2.22
N VAL A 397 7.83 -50.44 -1.19
CA VAL A 397 8.01 -51.90 -1.01
C VAL A 397 7.00 -52.54 -0.05
N ASP A 398 6.21 -51.77 0.72
CA ASP A 398 5.25 -52.32 1.71
C ASP A 398 3.76 -52.23 1.30
N ARG A 399 3.46 -52.25 -0.01
CA ARG A 399 2.10 -52.54 -0.50
C ARG A 399 2.15 -53.44 -1.72
N GLY A 400 2.38 -54.72 -1.46
CA GLY A 400 2.16 -55.85 -2.36
C GLY A 400 1.58 -56.99 -1.55
#